data_AF-A0A0C9X9M9-F1
#
_entry.id   AF-A0A0C9X9M9-F1
#
_cell.length_a   1.000
_cell.length_b   1.000
_cell.length_c   1.000
_cell.angle_alpha   90.00
_cell.angle_beta   90.00
_cell.angle_gamma   90.00
#
_symmetry.space_group_name_H-M   'P 1'
#
loop_
_entity.id
_entity.type
_entity.pdbx_description
1 polymer ?
#
loop_
_entity_poly.entity_id
_entity_poly.type
_entity_poly.pdbx_seq_one_letter_code
_entity_poly.pdbx_strand_id
1 'polypeptide(L)'
;MPAQNDGRYMKFNKCGRPFLRDILSIFSALVVVLPLGPRENFFRTFQNAFTFEDAAKSLAFITISRSTSGPKPGDPKQRLNVTFEMERHMAKTMCQVFMDARLIENAADQSSLSFNDTGFYRLTPKGLHIVERFISDNGINNADRLLPVFRSQPICINLVPFERTSNEDEICITDPMLTALFRRFAGDRPNYCALDHHPRQNSDSDKFQTHNERSRGIVLSDVPERAGSGTISIPILSNISGAKEHHHQQIHKHCFSASSAMEWLRDFTCVVTRDEAGLLAAHFVRLQLITLVSNKAKRGELAVFSTGAVGYKNRGEFLDTSKAIYRITDEGRIAAQWDLLSGNSMNIYAAQDSTVSLTNSFVHNHGE
;
A
#
# COMPACT_ATOMS: atom_id res chain seq x y z
N MET A 1 28.18 -26.28 -5.90
CA MET A 1 27.70 -25.53 -7.08
C MET A 1 26.29 -25.05 -6.78
N PRO A 2 26.02 -23.78 -6.48
CA PRO A 2 24.64 -23.32 -6.45
C PRO A 2 24.21 -23.10 -7.90
N ALA A 3 23.12 -23.73 -8.30
CA ALA A 3 22.54 -23.56 -9.62
C ALA A 3 22.29 -22.06 -9.88
N GLN A 4 22.87 -21.53 -10.95
CA GLN A 4 22.37 -20.30 -11.57
C GLN A 4 20.91 -20.58 -11.91
N ASN A 5 20.00 -20.06 -11.09
CA ASN A 5 18.58 -20.19 -11.36
C ASN A 5 18.28 -19.26 -12.52
N ASP A 6 18.39 -19.82 -13.73
CA ASP A 6 18.21 -19.12 -15.00
C ASP A 6 16.91 -18.32 -14.92
N GLY A 7 16.99 -17.04 -15.25
CA GLY A 7 15.88 -16.10 -15.18
C GLY A 7 14.75 -16.43 -16.17
N ARG A 8 14.52 -17.69 -16.52
CA ARG A 8 13.55 -18.19 -17.49
C ARG A 8 12.22 -18.62 -16.84
N TYR A 9 12.18 -18.81 -15.53
CA TYR A 9 10.98 -19.21 -14.79
C TYR A 9 10.55 -18.16 -13.76
N MET A 10 9.28 -18.21 -13.38
CA MET A 10 8.75 -17.44 -12.25
C MET A 10 9.33 -18.00 -10.96
N LYS A 11 9.78 -17.13 -10.07
CA LYS A 11 10.25 -17.51 -8.74
C LYS A 11 9.10 -17.45 -7.75
N PHE A 12 9.06 -18.44 -6.86
CA PHE A 12 8.10 -18.55 -5.77
C PHE A 12 8.86 -18.62 -4.46
N ASN A 13 8.30 -18.03 -3.41
CA ASN A 13 8.84 -18.18 -2.06
C ASN A 13 8.40 -19.51 -1.44
N LYS A 14 8.88 -19.81 -0.23
CA LYS A 14 8.53 -21.06 0.49
C LYS A 14 7.02 -21.28 0.70
N CYS A 15 6.22 -20.21 0.69
CA CYS A 15 4.76 -20.27 0.84
C CYS A 15 4.02 -20.41 -0.49
N GLY A 16 4.72 -20.54 -1.62
CA GLY A 16 4.13 -20.63 -2.95
C GLY A 16 3.65 -19.29 -3.52
N ARG A 17 4.00 -18.14 -2.92
CA ARG A 17 3.70 -16.82 -3.47
C ARG A 17 4.74 -16.47 -4.54
N PRO A 18 4.32 -16.01 -5.75
CA PRO A 18 5.26 -15.46 -6.71
C PRO A 18 6.04 -14.25 -6.16
N PHE A 19 7.29 -14.10 -6.57
CA PHE A 19 8.11 -12.95 -6.19
C PHE A 19 7.51 -11.65 -6.72
N LEU A 20 7.63 -10.55 -5.96
CA LEU A 20 7.08 -9.25 -6.33
C LEU A 20 7.46 -8.85 -7.76
N ARG A 21 8.73 -8.99 -8.12
CA ARG A 21 9.22 -8.65 -9.46
C ARG A 21 8.47 -9.38 -10.57
N ASP A 22 8.19 -10.67 -10.38
CA ASP A 22 7.47 -11.48 -11.37
C ASP A 22 5.99 -11.08 -11.41
N ILE A 23 5.35 -10.85 -10.26
CA ILE A 23 3.96 -10.34 -10.17
C ILE A 23 3.82 -9.06 -11.00
N LEU A 24 4.66 -8.06 -10.72
CA LEU A 24 4.57 -6.75 -11.37
C LEU A 24 4.88 -6.82 -12.86
N SER A 25 5.84 -7.65 -13.27
CA SER A 25 6.21 -7.80 -14.68
C SER A 25 5.10 -8.48 -15.49
N ILE A 26 4.49 -9.54 -14.95
CA ILE A 26 3.38 -10.25 -15.62
C ILE A 26 2.14 -9.37 -15.67
N PHE A 27 1.82 -8.69 -14.57
CA PHE A 27 0.74 -7.73 -14.51
C PHE A 27 0.92 -6.65 -15.59
N SER A 28 2.10 -6.04 -15.69
CA SER A 28 2.34 -4.96 -16.66
C SER A 28 2.28 -5.47 -18.09
N ALA A 29 2.89 -6.62 -18.37
CA ALA A 29 2.82 -7.24 -19.69
C ALA A 29 1.38 -7.60 -20.09
N LEU A 30 0.54 -8.03 -19.13
CA LEU A 30 -0.87 -8.29 -19.34
C LEU A 30 -1.60 -7.00 -19.72
N VAL A 31 -1.43 -5.93 -18.94
CA VAL A 31 -2.15 -4.67 -19.16
C VAL A 31 -1.83 -4.04 -20.51
N VAL A 32 -0.59 -4.18 -20.98
CA VAL A 32 -0.17 -3.70 -22.32
C VAL A 32 -0.97 -4.38 -23.44
N VAL A 33 -1.39 -5.63 -23.27
CA VAL A 33 -2.14 -6.37 -24.30
C VAL A 33 -3.64 -6.45 -24.05
N LEU A 34 -4.11 -6.05 -22.87
CA LEU A 34 -5.53 -6.13 -22.51
C LEU A 34 -6.40 -5.20 -23.35
N PRO A 35 -7.56 -5.66 -23.83
CA PRO A 35 -8.58 -4.82 -24.46
C PRO A 35 -9.37 -4.06 -23.40
N LEU A 36 -8.77 -2.99 -22.86
CA LEU A 36 -9.44 -2.08 -21.92
C LEU A 36 -10.43 -1.19 -22.68
N GLY A 37 -11.70 -1.25 -22.28
CA GLY A 37 -12.77 -0.49 -22.93
C GLY A 37 -14.03 -0.40 -22.08
N PRO A 38 -15.09 0.25 -22.59
CA PRO A 38 -16.38 0.28 -21.92
C PRO A 38 -16.98 -1.14 -21.84
N ARG A 39 -17.40 -1.54 -20.65
CA ARG A 39 -18.13 -2.81 -20.41
C ARG A 39 -19.47 -2.51 -19.79
N GLU A 40 -20.53 -3.09 -20.33
CA GLU A 40 -21.90 -2.82 -19.90
C GLU A 40 -22.47 -4.02 -19.14
N ASN A 41 -23.16 -3.73 -18.03
CA ASN A 41 -23.95 -4.71 -17.32
C ASN A 41 -25.25 -4.07 -16.85
N PHE A 42 -26.37 -4.63 -17.29
CA PHE A 42 -27.71 -4.09 -17.05
C PHE A 42 -27.81 -2.60 -17.42
N PHE A 43 -27.66 -1.70 -16.44
CA PHE A 43 -27.82 -0.25 -16.57
C PHE A 43 -26.56 0.53 -16.18
N ARG A 44 -25.40 -0.13 -16.07
CA ARG A 44 -24.13 0.52 -15.72
C ARG A 44 -23.06 0.20 -16.77
N THR A 45 -22.37 1.25 -17.21
CA THR A 45 -21.19 1.15 -18.06
C THR A 45 -19.94 1.39 -17.22
N PHE A 46 -19.03 0.43 -17.21
CA PHE A 46 -17.74 0.50 -16.56
C PHE A 46 -16.67 0.84 -17.60
N GLN A 47 -16.10 2.04 -17.50
CA GLN A 47 -15.03 2.49 -18.38
C GLN A 47 -13.70 1.80 -18.05
N ASN A 48 -12.87 1.58 -19.08
CA ASN A 48 -11.54 0.96 -18.99
C ASN A 48 -11.55 -0.39 -18.23
N ALA A 49 -12.58 -1.20 -18.47
CA ALA A 49 -12.76 -2.46 -17.79
C ALA A 49 -12.45 -3.66 -18.69
N PHE A 50 -12.09 -4.78 -18.08
CA PHE A 50 -11.85 -6.07 -18.73
C PHE A 50 -12.56 -7.20 -17.96
N THR A 51 -12.75 -8.32 -18.64
CA THR A 51 -13.33 -9.56 -18.09
C THR A 51 -12.26 -10.60 -17.85
N PHE A 52 -12.59 -11.66 -17.10
CA PHE A 52 -11.69 -12.79 -16.94
C PHE A 52 -11.33 -13.44 -18.30
N GLU A 53 -12.25 -13.48 -19.26
CA GLU A 53 -11.95 -14.03 -20.59
C GLU A 53 -10.87 -13.24 -21.32
N ASP A 54 -10.89 -11.91 -21.21
CA ASP A 54 -9.85 -11.06 -21.82
C ASP A 54 -8.49 -11.33 -21.18
N ALA A 55 -8.46 -11.48 -19.84
CA ALA A 55 -7.24 -11.75 -19.10
C ALA A 55 -6.70 -13.16 -19.35
N ALA A 56 -7.56 -14.18 -19.34
CA ALA A 56 -7.17 -15.57 -19.58
C ALA A 56 -6.57 -15.77 -20.97
N LYS A 57 -7.18 -15.18 -22.01
CA LYS A 57 -6.63 -15.22 -23.38
C LYS A 57 -5.27 -14.54 -23.48
N SER A 58 -5.09 -13.42 -22.79
CA SER A 58 -3.85 -12.65 -22.81
C SER A 58 -2.72 -13.32 -22.00
N LEU A 59 -3.05 -13.96 -20.89
CA LEU A 59 -2.10 -14.70 -20.05
C LEU A 59 -1.72 -16.06 -20.62
N ALA A 60 -2.53 -16.63 -21.53
CA ALA A 60 -2.27 -17.95 -22.12
C ALA A 60 -0.87 -18.04 -22.76
N PHE A 61 -0.42 -16.98 -23.43
CA PHE A 61 0.92 -16.89 -24.02
C PHE A 61 1.49 -15.48 -23.83
N ILE A 62 1.99 -15.19 -22.63
CA ILE A 62 2.51 -13.86 -22.28
C ILE A 62 4.03 -13.81 -22.40
N THR A 63 4.56 -12.85 -23.15
CA THR A 63 6.00 -12.67 -23.34
C THR A 63 6.50 -11.46 -22.55
N ILE A 64 7.54 -11.66 -21.75
CA ILE A 64 8.12 -10.65 -20.87
C ILE A 64 9.59 -10.48 -21.17
N SER A 65 10.03 -9.24 -21.35
CA SER A 65 11.44 -8.93 -21.51
C SER A 65 12.13 -8.91 -20.14
N ARG A 66 13.16 -9.73 -19.96
CA ARG A 66 13.98 -9.81 -18.75
C ARG A 66 15.37 -9.29 -19.04
N SER A 67 15.82 -8.32 -18.23
CA SER A 67 17.22 -7.90 -18.25
C SER A 67 18.07 -8.93 -17.50
N THR A 68 19.07 -9.50 -18.18
CA THR A 68 20.13 -10.29 -17.57
C THR A 68 21.39 -9.44 -17.46
N SER A 69 22.06 -9.54 -16.32
CA SER A 69 23.45 -9.06 -16.22
C SER A 69 24.30 -9.97 -17.10
N GLY A 70 25.18 -9.38 -17.91
CA GLY A 70 26.13 -10.18 -18.68
C GLY A 70 27.05 -11.02 -17.79
N PRO A 71 27.75 -12.00 -18.36
CA PRO A 71 28.59 -12.92 -17.60
C PRO A 71 29.72 -12.22 -16.82
N LYS A 72 30.10 -10.99 -17.17
CA LYS A 72 31.10 -10.19 -16.44
C LYS A 72 30.54 -8.86 -15.92
N PRO A 73 31.02 -8.37 -14.76
CA PRO A 73 30.74 -7.02 -14.30
C PRO A 73 31.22 -6.00 -15.36
N GLY A 74 30.30 -5.27 -15.98
CA GLY A 74 30.60 -4.29 -17.05
C GLY A 74 30.01 -4.64 -18.42
N ASP A 75 29.56 -5.87 -18.64
CA ASP A 75 28.85 -6.23 -19.87
C ASP A 75 27.49 -5.50 -19.93
N PRO A 76 27.08 -5.00 -21.11
CA PRO A 76 25.76 -4.39 -21.28
C PRO A 76 24.67 -5.40 -20.91
N LYS A 77 23.68 -4.96 -20.12
CA LYS A 77 22.54 -5.81 -19.75
C LYS A 77 21.84 -6.29 -21.03
N GLN A 78 21.80 -7.60 -21.23
CA GLN A 78 21.10 -8.19 -22.36
C GLN A 78 19.62 -8.35 -22.01
N ARG A 79 18.74 -8.09 -22.97
CA ARG A 79 17.30 -8.31 -22.83
C ARG A 79 16.94 -9.65 -23.44
N LEU A 80 16.44 -10.57 -22.62
CA LEU A 80 15.94 -11.87 -23.05
C LEU A 80 14.42 -11.89 -22.91
N ASN A 81 13.72 -12.27 -23.97
CA ASN A 81 12.28 -12.46 -23.91
C ASN A 81 11.97 -13.86 -23.38
N VAL A 82 11.16 -13.92 -22.33
CA VAL A 82 10.69 -15.15 -21.70
C VAL A 82 9.18 -15.22 -21.86
N THR A 83 8.70 -16.30 -22.49
CA THR A 83 7.27 -16.54 -22.68
C THR A 83 6.77 -17.50 -21.60
N PHE A 84 5.71 -17.10 -20.92
CA PHE A 84 4.98 -17.93 -19.97
C PHE A 84 3.74 -18.47 -20.66
N GLU A 85 3.51 -19.77 -20.50
CA GLU A 85 2.27 -20.42 -20.88
C GLU A 85 1.45 -20.64 -19.60
N MET A 86 0.23 -20.13 -19.58
CA MET A 86 -0.65 -20.24 -18.41
C MET A 86 -1.98 -20.86 -18.80
N GLU A 87 -2.32 -21.97 -18.18
CA GLU A 87 -3.68 -22.50 -18.27
C GLU A 87 -4.68 -21.56 -17.57
N ARG A 88 -5.94 -21.69 -17.95
CA ARG A 88 -7.04 -20.84 -17.44
C ARG A 88 -7.09 -20.78 -15.90
N HIS A 89 -6.87 -21.91 -15.22
CA HIS A 89 -6.84 -21.95 -13.75
C HIS A 89 -5.66 -21.12 -13.18
N MET A 90 -4.48 -21.23 -13.78
CA MET A 90 -3.31 -20.43 -13.38
C MET A 90 -3.54 -18.95 -13.65
N ALA A 91 -4.15 -18.60 -14.78
CA ALA A 91 -4.52 -17.23 -15.09
C ALA A 91 -5.49 -16.64 -14.04
N LYS A 92 -6.48 -17.42 -13.59
CA LYS A 92 -7.39 -17.02 -12.50
C LYS A 92 -6.65 -16.80 -11.18
N THR A 93 -5.73 -17.70 -10.84
CA THR A 93 -4.89 -17.58 -9.64
C THR A 93 -4.03 -16.32 -9.70
N MET A 94 -3.43 -16.02 -10.85
CA MET A 94 -2.67 -14.78 -11.05
C MET A 94 -3.55 -13.53 -10.95
N CYS A 95 -4.78 -13.56 -11.47
CA CYS A 95 -5.72 -12.45 -11.32
C CYS A 95 -6.13 -12.23 -9.85
N GLN A 96 -6.27 -13.31 -9.06
CA GLN A 96 -6.46 -13.20 -7.62
C GLN A 96 -5.24 -12.54 -6.95
N VAL A 97 -4.02 -12.94 -7.31
CA VAL A 97 -2.79 -12.29 -6.80
C VAL A 97 -2.78 -10.79 -7.14
N PHE A 98 -3.25 -10.39 -8.32
CA PHE A 98 -3.36 -8.97 -8.69
C PHE A 98 -4.42 -8.21 -7.88
N MET A 99 -5.55 -8.86 -7.54
CA MET A 99 -6.57 -8.31 -6.62
C MET A 99 -6.00 -8.15 -5.20
N ASP A 100 -5.33 -9.18 -4.68
CA ASP A 100 -4.73 -9.17 -3.33
C ASP A 100 -3.68 -8.04 -3.19
N ALA A 101 -2.88 -7.87 -4.25
CA ALA A 101 -1.89 -6.82 -4.39
C ALA A 101 -2.49 -5.43 -4.66
N ARG A 102 -3.82 -5.33 -4.82
CA ARG A 102 -4.57 -4.12 -5.17
C ARG A 102 -4.04 -3.44 -6.43
N LEU A 103 -3.64 -4.23 -7.42
CA LEU A 103 -3.27 -3.75 -8.77
C LEU A 103 -4.50 -3.61 -9.66
N ILE A 104 -5.51 -4.45 -9.41
CA ILE A 104 -6.83 -4.39 -10.01
C ILE A 104 -7.90 -4.42 -8.91
N GLU A 105 -9.10 -4.00 -9.26
CA GLU A 105 -10.27 -4.04 -8.40
C GLU A 105 -11.53 -4.38 -9.22
N ASN A 106 -12.54 -4.93 -8.55
CA ASN A 106 -13.83 -5.16 -9.17
C ASN A 106 -14.55 -3.81 -9.38
N ALA A 107 -14.95 -3.55 -10.63
CA ALA A 107 -15.52 -2.27 -11.03
C ALA A 107 -16.92 -2.02 -10.46
N ALA A 108 -17.67 -3.09 -10.14
CA ALA A 108 -19.02 -3.01 -9.58
C ALA A 108 -19.01 -2.98 -8.04
N ASP A 109 -18.09 -3.73 -7.42
CA ASP A 109 -17.96 -3.83 -5.96
C ASP A 109 -16.49 -3.78 -5.53
N GLN A 110 -16.03 -2.59 -5.16
CA GLN A 110 -14.65 -2.36 -4.69
C GLN A 110 -14.33 -3.03 -3.35
N SER A 111 -15.35 -3.48 -2.60
CA SER A 111 -15.15 -4.23 -1.35
C SER A 111 -14.87 -5.71 -1.57
N SER A 112 -15.11 -6.20 -2.80
CA SER A 112 -14.86 -7.59 -3.16
C SER A 112 -13.37 -7.92 -3.14
N LEU A 113 -13.00 -8.91 -2.33
CA LEU A 113 -11.63 -9.39 -2.22
C LEU A 113 -11.35 -10.60 -3.12
N SER A 114 -12.38 -11.19 -3.75
CA SER A 114 -12.24 -12.38 -4.58
C SER A 114 -12.36 -12.04 -6.07
N PHE A 115 -11.50 -12.67 -6.87
CA PHE A 115 -11.57 -12.62 -8.32
C PHE A 115 -12.55 -13.68 -8.84
N ASN A 116 -13.66 -13.20 -9.40
CA ASN A 116 -14.76 -13.97 -9.96
C ASN A 116 -14.76 -13.93 -11.50
N ASP A 117 -15.16 -15.02 -12.14
CA ASP A 117 -15.09 -15.19 -13.60
C ASP A 117 -16.07 -14.27 -14.37
N THR A 118 -17.16 -13.86 -13.72
CA THR A 118 -18.22 -13.01 -14.28
C THR A 118 -18.07 -11.53 -13.95
N GLY A 119 -17.01 -11.16 -13.22
CA GLY A 119 -16.76 -9.78 -12.81
C GLY A 119 -16.20 -8.91 -13.93
N PHE A 120 -16.42 -7.60 -13.80
CA PHE A 120 -15.68 -6.58 -14.54
C PHE A 120 -14.60 -6.01 -13.65
N TYR A 121 -13.39 -5.91 -14.16
CA TYR A 121 -12.23 -5.45 -13.42
C TYR A 121 -11.61 -4.24 -14.08
N ARG A 122 -11.06 -3.35 -13.26
CA ARG A 122 -10.32 -2.17 -13.70
C ARG A 122 -9.02 -2.06 -12.91
N LEU A 123 -8.11 -1.25 -13.44
CA LEU A 123 -6.84 -0.94 -12.80
C LEU A 123 -7.07 -0.02 -11.61
N THR A 124 -6.30 -0.21 -10.54
CA THR A 124 -6.23 0.74 -9.43
C THR A 124 -5.21 1.85 -9.74
N PRO A 125 -5.17 2.95 -8.98
CA PRO A 125 -4.13 3.96 -9.11
C PRO A 125 -2.70 3.41 -8.91
N LYS A 126 -2.56 2.40 -8.04
CA LYS A 126 -1.32 1.66 -7.85
C LYS A 126 -0.98 0.82 -9.09
N GLY A 127 -1.95 0.08 -9.63
CA GLY A 127 -1.78 -0.67 -10.86
C GLY A 127 -1.32 0.21 -12.02
N LEU A 128 -1.94 1.37 -12.21
CA LEU A 128 -1.55 2.33 -13.23
C LEU A 128 -0.11 2.83 -13.05
N HIS A 129 0.30 3.15 -11.82
CA HIS A 129 1.68 3.57 -11.54
C HIS A 129 2.70 2.49 -11.94
N ILE A 130 2.41 1.23 -11.62
CA ILE A 130 3.29 0.11 -11.99
C ILE A 130 3.40 -0.04 -13.52
N VAL A 131 2.29 0.07 -14.24
CA VAL A 131 2.26 -0.07 -15.69
C VAL A 131 2.99 1.09 -16.38
N GLU A 132 2.74 2.33 -15.95
CA GLU A 132 3.41 3.52 -16.48
C GLU A 132 4.94 3.43 -16.31
N ARG A 133 5.39 3.01 -15.13
CA ARG A 133 6.81 2.76 -14.87
C ARG A 133 7.36 1.64 -15.75
N PHE A 134 6.64 0.54 -15.91
CA PHE A 134 7.07 -0.58 -16.74
C PHE A 134 7.22 -0.19 -18.22
N ILE A 135 6.29 0.59 -18.76
CA ILE A 135 6.34 1.11 -20.14
C ILE A 135 7.59 1.98 -20.33
N SER A 136 7.84 2.88 -19.37
CA SER A 136 8.99 3.79 -19.38
C SER A 136 10.32 3.02 -19.29
N ASP A 137 10.43 2.10 -18.32
CA ASP A 137 11.65 1.32 -18.07
C ASP A 137 12.01 0.38 -19.24
N ASN A 138 11.01 -0.14 -19.95
CA ASN A 138 11.21 -1.06 -21.06
C ASN A 138 11.23 -0.39 -22.44
N GLY A 139 10.88 0.90 -22.55
CA GLY A 139 10.82 1.62 -23.82
C GLY A 139 9.74 1.06 -24.75
N ILE A 140 8.54 0.79 -24.21
CA ILE A 140 7.42 0.26 -25.00
C ILE A 140 6.79 1.39 -25.79
N ASN A 141 7.22 1.54 -27.05
CA ASN A 141 6.81 2.66 -27.92
C ASN A 141 5.35 2.61 -28.38
N ASN A 142 4.68 1.45 -28.33
CA ASN A 142 3.32 1.25 -28.86
C ASN A 142 2.23 1.23 -27.76
N ALA A 143 2.46 1.91 -26.64
CA ALA A 143 1.51 1.96 -25.52
C ALA A 143 0.43 3.05 -25.64
N ASP A 144 0.29 3.69 -26.81
CA ASP A 144 -0.65 4.80 -27.07
C ASP A 144 -2.10 4.47 -26.69
N ARG A 145 -2.49 3.20 -26.80
CA ARG A 145 -3.82 2.70 -26.41
C ARG A 145 -4.14 2.88 -24.92
N LEU A 146 -3.11 3.00 -24.08
CA LEU A 146 -3.26 3.22 -22.64
C LEU A 146 -3.32 4.71 -22.27
N LEU A 147 -2.98 5.63 -23.18
CA LEU A 147 -3.05 7.07 -22.92
C LEU A 147 -4.45 7.52 -22.46
N PRO A 148 -5.57 7.08 -23.07
CA PRO A 148 -6.90 7.42 -22.57
C PRO A 148 -7.17 6.91 -21.15
N VAL A 149 -6.61 5.75 -20.80
CA VAL A 149 -6.75 5.14 -19.46
C VAL A 149 -5.99 5.98 -18.43
N PHE A 150 -4.73 6.33 -18.71
CA PHE A 150 -3.92 7.18 -17.84
C PHE A 150 -4.51 8.57 -17.61
N ARG A 151 -5.22 9.13 -18.61
CA ARG A 151 -5.88 10.44 -18.49
C ARG A 151 -7.19 10.42 -17.72
N SER A 152 -7.88 9.28 -17.70
CA SER A 152 -9.24 9.18 -17.13
C SER A 152 -9.26 8.66 -15.69
N GLN A 153 -8.13 8.23 -15.14
CA GLN A 153 -8.04 7.66 -13.80
C GLN A 153 -6.83 8.22 -13.04
N PRO A 154 -6.92 8.40 -11.71
CA PRO A 154 -5.78 8.87 -10.92
C PRO A 154 -4.65 7.82 -10.89
N ILE A 155 -3.41 8.29 -10.90
CA ILE A 155 -2.20 7.47 -10.78
C ILE A 155 -1.53 7.75 -9.45
N CYS A 156 -1.10 6.70 -8.75
CA CYS A 156 -0.37 6.83 -7.49
C CYS A 156 1.08 7.28 -7.73
N ILE A 157 1.33 8.58 -7.81
CA ILE A 157 2.65 9.14 -8.15
C ILE A 157 3.79 8.78 -7.17
N ASN A 158 3.48 8.61 -5.88
CA ASN A 158 4.47 8.41 -4.82
C ASN A 158 4.28 7.05 -4.15
N LEU A 159 4.39 5.97 -4.93
CA LEU A 159 4.33 4.61 -4.39
C LEU A 159 5.63 4.29 -3.63
N VAL A 160 5.52 3.93 -2.34
CA VAL A 160 6.68 3.64 -1.49
C VAL A 160 7.25 2.25 -1.82
N PRO A 161 8.49 2.15 -2.33
CA PRO A 161 9.15 0.86 -2.54
C PRO A 161 9.76 0.33 -1.24
N PHE A 162 9.95 -0.97 -1.17
CA PHE A 162 10.69 -1.63 -0.10
C PHE A 162 11.78 -2.51 -0.67
N GLU A 163 12.91 -2.56 0.04
CA GLU A 163 13.91 -3.58 -0.18
C GLU A 163 13.36 -4.94 0.24
N ARG A 164 13.68 -5.98 -0.52
CA ARG A 164 13.24 -7.35 -0.27
C ARG A 164 14.41 -8.32 -0.30
N THR A 165 14.30 -9.38 0.50
CA THR A 165 15.30 -10.45 0.52
C THR A 165 15.30 -11.21 -0.80
N SER A 166 16.49 -11.54 -1.31
CA SER A 166 16.63 -12.18 -2.63
C SER A 166 16.18 -13.64 -2.68
N ASN A 167 16.07 -14.29 -1.53
CA ASN A 167 15.74 -15.70 -1.38
C ASN A 167 14.25 -15.97 -1.07
N GLU A 168 13.59 -15.11 -0.29
CA GLU A 168 12.20 -15.32 0.15
C GLU A 168 11.24 -14.20 -0.24
N ASP A 169 11.74 -13.13 -0.88
CA ASP A 169 10.95 -11.95 -1.25
C ASP A 169 10.25 -11.30 -0.04
N GLU A 170 10.85 -11.38 1.14
CA GLU A 170 10.36 -10.79 2.38
C GLU A 170 10.82 -9.32 2.49
N ILE A 171 9.98 -8.43 3.02
CA ILE A 171 10.31 -7.02 3.20
C ILE A 171 11.44 -6.88 4.23
N CYS A 172 12.50 -6.16 3.88
CA CYS A 172 13.60 -5.81 4.78
C CYS A 172 13.16 -4.70 5.74
N ILE A 173 12.75 -5.07 6.95
CA ILE A 173 12.22 -4.12 7.93
C ILE A 173 13.38 -3.52 8.76
N THR A 174 13.51 -2.20 8.72
CA THR A 174 14.44 -1.43 9.57
C THR A 174 13.70 -0.26 10.23
N ASP A 175 14.19 0.20 11.39
CA ASP A 175 13.55 1.32 12.08
C ASP A 175 13.52 2.61 11.23
N PRO A 176 14.59 3.01 10.50
CA PRO A 176 14.52 4.15 9.59
C PRO A 176 13.47 4.02 8.48
N MET A 177 13.34 2.81 7.90
CA MET A 177 12.30 2.51 6.91
C MET A 177 10.90 2.65 7.52
N LEU A 178 10.70 2.15 8.73
CA LEU A 178 9.42 2.23 9.44
C LEU A 178 9.07 3.68 9.80
N THR A 179 10.02 4.48 10.25
CA THR A 179 9.82 5.91 10.53
C THR A 179 9.47 6.69 9.27
N ALA A 180 10.19 6.45 8.16
CA ALA A 180 9.91 7.10 6.88
C ALA A 180 8.53 6.70 6.34
N LEU A 181 8.19 5.41 6.39
CA LEU A 181 6.87 4.91 6.03
C LEU A 181 5.79 5.53 6.92
N PHE A 182 6.00 5.58 8.23
CA PHE A 182 5.03 6.14 9.16
C PHE A 182 4.78 7.63 8.90
N ARG A 183 5.82 8.41 8.59
CA ARG A 183 5.66 9.82 8.20
C ARG A 183 4.78 9.95 6.95
N ARG A 184 5.00 9.09 5.95
CA ARG A 184 4.13 9.06 4.76
C ARG A 184 2.71 8.62 5.09
N PHE A 185 2.56 7.63 5.97
CA PHE A 185 1.28 7.11 6.45
C PHE A 185 0.47 8.17 7.21
N ALA A 186 1.08 8.86 8.16
CA ALA A 186 0.44 9.91 8.95
C ALA A 186 0.16 11.17 8.12
N GLY A 187 0.99 11.44 7.12
CA GLY A 187 0.98 12.67 6.35
C GLY A 187 1.75 13.80 7.02
N ASP A 188 2.02 14.88 6.27
CA ASP A 188 2.76 16.05 6.79
C ASP A 188 1.95 16.82 7.84
N ARG A 189 0.63 16.63 7.87
CA ARG A 189 -0.31 17.19 8.84
C ARG A 189 -1.48 16.22 9.07
N PRO A 190 -2.22 16.33 10.19
CA PRO A 190 -3.41 15.51 10.42
C PRO A 190 -4.41 15.61 9.26
N ASN A 191 -4.74 14.47 8.65
CA ASN A 191 -5.65 14.40 7.51
C ASN A 191 -7.10 14.15 7.97
N TYR A 192 -7.75 15.16 8.51
CA TYR A 192 -9.18 15.11 8.78
C TYR A 192 -9.95 15.38 7.49
N CYS A 193 -10.60 14.34 6.95
CA CYS A 193 -11.47 14.50 5.77
C CYS A 193 -12.50 15.59 6.06
N ALA A 194 -12.52 16.65 5.25
CA ALA A 194 -13.46 17.75 5.39
C ALA A 194 -14.89 17.43 4.88
N LEU A 195 -15.20 16.16 4.61
CA LEU A 195 -16.35 15.78 3.81
C LEU A 195 -17.38 14.96 4.60
N ASP A 196 -18.40 15.65 5.09
CA ASP A 196 -19.80 15.17 5.22
C ASP A 196 -20.44 14.82 3.86
N HIS A 197 -19.63 14.56 2.82
CA HIS A 197 -20.14 14.18 1.51
C HIS A 197 -20.39 12.68 1.52
N HIS A 198 -21.66 12.32 1.78
CA HIS A 198 -22.22 11.14 1.16
C HIS A 198 -21.81 11.14 -0.32
N PRO A 199 -21.14 10.09 -0.84
CA PRO A 199 -20.78 10.03 -2.25
C PRO A 199 -22.07 9.98 -3.06
N ARG A 200 -22.56 11.16 -3.46
CA ARG A 200 -23.64 11.30 -4.43
C ARG A 200 -22.97 11.35 -5.79
N GLN A 201 -23.00 10.17 -6.42
CA GLN A 201 -22.68 9.89 -7.82
C GLN A 201 -21.18 9.75 -8.16
N ASN A 202 -20.90 8.61 -8.80
CA ASN A 202 -19.63 8.19 -9.42
C ASN A 202 -19.17 9.14 -10.55
N SER A 203 -18.91 10.41 -10.26
CA SER A 203 -18.24 11.29 -11.23
C SER A 203 -16.74 10.96 -11.28
N ASP A 204 -16.10 11.10 -12.44
CA ASP A 204 -14.65 10.91 -12.53
C ASP A 204 -13.88 11.95 -11.70
N SER A 205 -14.41 13.16 -11.54
CA SER A 205 -13.83 14.21 -10.67
C SER A 205 -13.73 13.78 -9.20
N ASP A 206 -14.71 13.02 -8.72
CA ASP A 206 -14.76 12.52 -7.34
C ASP A 206 -13.66 11.48 -7.08
N LYS A 207 -13.32 10.65 -8.08
CA LYS A 207 -12.24 9.66 -7.96
C LYS A 207 -10.87 10.31 -7.80
N PHE A 208 -10.57 11.34 -8.60
CA PHE A 208 -9.32 12.09 -8.49
C PHE A 208 -9.21 12.78 -7.14
N GLN A 209 -10.28 13.42 -6.68
CA GLN A 209 -10.32 14.09 -5.38
C GLN A 209 -10.13 13.10 -4.23
N THR A 210 -10.86 11.99 -4.24
CA THR A 210 -10.74 10.93 -3.23
C THR A 210 -9.34 10.34 -3.17
N HIS A 211 -8.73 10.05 -4.33
CA HIS A 211 -7.35 9.55 -4.36
C HIS A 211 -6.35 10.58 -3.84
N ASN A 212 -6.48 11.85 -4.26
CA ASN A 212 -5.62 12.93 -3.81
C ASN A 212 -5.69 13.10 -2.29
N GLU A 213 -6.88 13.06 -1.70
CA GLU A 213 -7.05 13.17 -0.24
C GLU A 213 -6.39 11.99 0.50
N ARG A 214 -6.58 10.76 0.03
CA ARG A 214 -5.93 9.57 0.61
C ARG A 214 -4.41 9.59 0.46
N SER A 215 -3.89 10.25 -0.59
CA SER A 215 -2.45 10.36 -0.86
C SER A 215 -1.71 11.32 0.10
N ARG A 216 -2.46 12.15 0.83
CA ARG A 216 -1.93 13.08 1.85
C ARG A 216 -1.62 12.42 3.19
N GLY A 217 -2.12 11.22 3.42
CA GLY A 217 -1.98 10.47 4.67
C GLY A 217 -3.27 9.72 5.03
N ILE A 218 -3.22 8.92 6.09
CA ILE A 218 -4.36 8.19 6.62
C ILE A 218 -5.45 9.17 7.05
N VAL A 219 -6.68 8.91 6.63
CA VAL A 219 -7.83 9.75 7.01
C VAL A 219 -8.12 9.55 8.50
N LEU A 220 -8.25 10.66 9.21
CA LEU A 220 -8.45 10.72 10.65
C LEU A 220 -9.86 11.15 11.01
N SER A 221 -10.32 10.70 12.17
CA SER A 221 -11.55 11.12 12.84
C SER A 221 -11.34 11.24 14.34
N ASP A 222 -12.25 11.92 15.03
CA ASP A 222 -12.27 12.00 16.49
C ASP A 222 -13.33 11.05 17.04
N VAL A 223 -12.97 10.27 18.06
CA VAL A 223 -13.84 9.24 18.64
C VAL A 223 -14.10 9.54 20.11
N PRO A 224 -15.37 9.76 20.51
CA PRO A 224 -15.70 9.98 21.91
C PRO A 224 -15.56 8.67 22.69
N GLU A 225 -14.90 8.74 23.83
CA GLU A 225 -14.85 7.68 24.83
C GLU A 225 -16.27 7.47 25.36
N ARG A 226 -16.80 6.25 25.20
CA ARG A 226 -18.08 5.88 25.80
C ARG A 226 -17.77 5.12 27.08
N ALA A 227 -18.27 5.64 28.21
CA ALA A 227 -18.25 4.95 29.50
C ALA A 227 -18.78 3.52 29.31
N GLY A 228 -17.90 2.52 29.37
CA GLY A 228 -18.22 1.10 29.16
C GLY A 228 -17.49 0.39 28.00
N SER A 229 -16.66 1.07 27.21
CA SER A 229 -15.73 0.38 26.29
C SER A 229 -14.56 -0.14 27.11
N GLY A 230 -14.56 -1.43 27.46
CA GLY A 230 -13.50 -2.11 28.22
C GLY A 230 -12.17 -2.15 27.47
N THR A 231 -11.49 -1.02 27.41
CA THR A 231 -10.06 -0.95 27.11
C THR A 231 -9.37 -1.76 28.20
N ILE A 232 -8.54 -2.73 27.81
CA ILE A 232 -7.54 -3.31 28.71
C ILE A 232 -6.49 -2.21 28.90
N SER A 233 -6.82 -1.21 29.70
CA SER A 233 -5.83 -0.31 30.27
C SER A 233 -5.00 -1.15 31.25
N ILE A 234 -3.71 -1.31 30.96
CA ILE A 234 -2.75 -1.74 31.97
C ILE A 234 -2.87 -0.72 33.11
N PRO A 235 -3.26 -1.14 34.33
CA PRO A 235 -3.55 -0.19 35.39
C PRO A 235 -2.23 0.39 35.90
N ILE A 236 -1.97 1.67 35.58
CA ILE A 236 -1.05 2.48 36.37
C ILE A 236 -1.86 3.04 37.55
N LEU A 237 -1.42 2.68 38.75
CA LEU A 237 -2.02 3.03 40.04
C LEU A 237 -2.22 4.55 40.19
N SER A 238 -3.46 5.00 40.24
CA SER A 238 -3.83 6.27 40.87
C SER A 238 -5.15 6.12 41.63
N ASN A 239 -5.08 5.46 42.78
CA ASN A 239 -6.15 5.48 43.78
C ASN A 239 -5.96 6.71 44.68
N ILE A 240 -6.54 7.87 44.35
CA ILE A 240 -6.76 8.94 45.34
C ILE A 240 -8.10 9.65 45.07
N SER A 241 -9.05 9.40 45.99
CA SER A 241 -10.20 10.21 46.45
C SER A 241 -11.24 10.79 45.46
N GLY A 242 -12.46 10.22 45.51
CA GLY A 242 -13.56 10.85 46.27
C GLY A 242 -14.22 12.15 45.80
N ALA A 243 -14.00 12.62 44.56
CA ALA A 243 -14.74 13.76 44.02
C ALA A 243 -15.80 13.32 42.99
N LYS A 244 -17.02 13.85 43.09
CA LYS A 244 -18.06 13.70 42.06
C LYS A 244 -17.64 14.50 40.83
N GLU A 245 -16.85 13.87 39.95
CA GLU A 245 -16.41 14.47 38.70
C GLU A 245 -17.56 14.50 37.69
N HIS A 246 -17.87 15.70 37.18
CA HIS A 246 -18.53 15.84 35.88
C HIS A 246 -17.74 15.00 34.88
N HIS A 247 -18.29 13.88 34.43
CA HIS A 247 -17.63 13.01 33.46
C HIS A 247 -17.51 13.78 32.14
N HIS A 248 -16.40 14.50 31.98
CA HIS A 248 -16.05 15.11 30.71
C HIS A 248 -15.80 13.94 29.76
N GLN A 249 -16.64 13.82 28.74
CA GLN A 249 -16.49 12.75 27.76
C GLN A 249 -15.13 12.93 27.08
N GLN A 250 -14.18 12.06 27.41
CA GLN A 250 -12.83 12.14 26.85
C GLN A 250 -12.91 11.82 25.35
N ILE A 251 -12.33 12.66 24.51
CA ILE A 251 -12.36 12.48 23.05
C ILE A 251 -10.96 12.03 22.61
N HIS A 252 -10.88 10.86 21.98
CA HIS A 252 -9.67 10.41 21.32
C HIS A 252 -9.55 11.09 19.96
N LYS A 253 -8.51 11.93 19.81
CA LYS A 253 -8.17 12.57 18.55
C LYS A 253 -7.29 11.68 17.67
N HIS A 254 -7.23 12.00 16.39
CA HIS A 254 -6.37 11.35 15.40
C HIS A 254 -6.60 9.84 15.30
N CYS A 255 -7.88 9.43 15.36
CA CYS A 255 -8.28 8.05 15.23
C CYS A 255 -8.47 7.64 13.78
N PHE A 256 -8.26 6.35 13.50
CA PHE A 256 -8.53 5.75 12.19
C PHE A 256 -8.93 4.28 12.39
N SER A 257 -9.62 3.69 11.41
CA SER A 257 -9.99 2.27 11.47
C SER A 257 -8.83 1.37 11.02
N ALA A 258 -8.73 0.17 11.58
CA ALA A 258 -7.74 -0.82 11.14
C ALA A 258 -7.88 -1.13 9.64
N SER A 259 -9.12 -1.28 9.14
CA SER A 259 -9.39 -1.47 7.71
C SER A 259 -8.77 -0.36 6.86
N SER A 260 -8.98 0.91 7.24
CA SER A 260 -8.42 2.06 6.50
C SER A 260 -6.90 2.04 6.48
N ALA A 261 -6.25 1.65 7.59
CA ALA A 261 -4.80 1.52 7.64
C ALA A 261 -4.28 0.41 6.71
N MET A 262 -4.94 -0.76 6.71
CA MET A 262 -4.60 -1.89 5.86
C MET A 262 -4.80 -1.60 4.37
N GLU A 263 -5.79 -0.78 4.02
CA GLU A 263 -6.00 -0.30 2.67
C GLU A 263 -4.94 0.72 2.26
N TRP A 264 -4.65 1.70 3.11
CA TRP A 264 -3.64 2.72 2.82
C TRP A 264 -2.27 2.08 2.59
N LEU A 265 -1.85 1.16 3.47
CA LEU A 265 -0.56 0.46 3.35
C LEU A 265 -0.46 -0.32 2.05
N ARG A 266 -1.55 -0.93 1.57
CA ARG A 266 -1.52 -1.67 0.30
C ARG A 266 -1.66 -0.78 -0.93
N ASP A 267 -2.32 0.37 -0.83
CA ASP A 267 -2.53 1.30 -1.95
C ASP A 267 -1.30 2.16 -2.25
N PHE A 268 -0.58 2.60 -1.20
CA PHE A 268 0.50 3.59 -1.33
C PHE A 268 1.91 2.99 -1.15
N THR A 269 2.03 1.66 -1.10
CA THR A 269 3.32 0.97 -1.04
C THR A 269 3.38 -0.23 -2.00
N CYS A 270 4.57 -0.82 -2.17
CA CYS A 270 4.75 -2.04 -2.95
C CYS A 270 4.36 -3.34 -2.21
N VAL A 271 3.64 -3.25 -1.07
CA VAL A 271 3.08 -4.41 -0.37
C VAL A 271 2.08 -5.16 -1.26
N VAL A 272 2.11 -6.49 -1.23
CA VAL A 272 1.25 -7.33 -2.08
C VAL A 272 0.28 -8.21 -1.33
N THR A 273 0.50 -8.45 -0.03
CA THR A 273 -0.39 -9.27 0.78
C THR A 273 -0.96 -8.50 1.97
N ARG A 274 -2.08 -8.99 2.49
CA ARG A 274 -2.64 -8.48 3.74
C ARG A 274 -1.69 -8.72 4.92
N ASP A 275 -0.97 -9.84 4.92
CA ASP A 275 0.00 -10.19 5.98
C ASP A 275 1.16 -9.20 6.06
N GLU A 276 1.72 -8.80 4.92
CA GLU A 276 2.79 -7.79 4.86
C GLU A 276 2.31 -6.45 5.43
N ALA A 277 1.11 -6.00 5.06
CA ALA A 277 0.52 -4.77 5.61
C ALA A 277 0.28 -4.89 7.13
N GLY A 278 -0.24 -6.03 7.58
CA GLY A 278 -0.51 -6.29 8.99
C GLY A 278 0.77 -6.31 9.83
N LEU A 279 1.86 -6.88 9.30
CA LEU A 279 3.17 -6.86 9.94
C LEU A 279 3.73 -5.44 10.05
N LEU A 280 3.64 -4.62 9.00
CA LEU A 280 4.05 -3.22 9.05
C LEU A 280 3.24 -2.44 10.11
N ALA A 281 1.93 -2.66 10.19
CA ALA A 281 1.08 -2.05 11.21
C ALA A 281 1.43 -2.54 12.63
N ALA A 282 1.75 -3.82 12.81
CA ALA A 282 2.24 -4.36 14.09
C ALA A 282 3.56 -3.70 14.51
N HIS A 283 4.43 -3.36 13.55
CA HIS A 283 5.64 -2.59 13.80
C HIS A 283 5.35 -1.15 14.24
N PHE A 284 4.30 -0.50 13.72
CA PHE A 284 3.87 0.80 14.23
C PHE A 284 3.40 0.72 15.68
N VAL A 285 2.70 -0.35 16.08
CA VAL A 285 2.34 -0.59 17.48
C VAL A 285 3.59 -0.85 18.33
N ARG A 286 4.54 -1.67 17.85
CA ARG A 286 5.82 -1.95 18.53
C ARG A 286 6.60 -0.66 18.84
N LEU A 287 6.67 0.24 17.86
CA LEU A 287 7.35 1.53 17.98
C LEU A 287 6.51 2.59 18.71
N GLN A 288 5.35 2.21 19.27
CA GLN A 288 4.43 3.09 19.97
C GLN A 288 3.94 4.26 19.12
N LEU A 289 3.94 4.15 17.79
CA LEU A 289 3.48 5.20 16.87
C LEU A 289 1.95 5.26 16.78
N ILE A 290 1.31 4.12 17.01
CA ILE A 290 -0.15 3.97 17.05
C ILE A 290 -0.56 3.09 18.23
N THR A 291 -1.77 3.28 18.75
CA THR A 291 -2.32 2.45 19.83
C THR A 291 -3.79 2.14 19.61
N LEU A 292 -4.24 0.97 20.06
CA LEU A 292 -5.63 0.53 19.96
C LEU A 292 -6.48 1.33 20.95
N VAL A 293 -7.57 1.92 20.46
CA VAL A 293 -8.54 2.69 21.26
C VAL A 293 -9.76 1.85 21.59
N SER A 294 -10.32 1.15 20.59
CA SER A 294 -11.52 0.35 20.77
C SER A 294 -11.51 -0.82 19.80
N ASN A 295 -12.01 -1.96 20.26
CA ASN A 295 -12.33 -3.09 19.40
C ASN A 295 -13.66 -3.67 19.86
N LYS A 296 -14.68 -3.57 19.01
CA LYS A 296 -16.04 -4.11 19.28
C LYS A 296 -16.34 -5.36 18.45
N ALA A 297 -15.33 -5.97 17.84
CA ALA A 297 -15.49 -7.19 17.07
C ALA A 297 -15.80 -8.38 17.97
N LYS A 298 -16.58 -9.33 17.45
CA LYS A 298 -16.84 -10.61 18.14
C LYS A 298 -15.57 -11.48 18.10
N ARG A 299 -15.42 -12.38 19.08
CA ARG A 299 -14.22 -13.21 19.30
C ARG A 299 -13.77 -14.05 18.08
N GLY A 300 -14.64 -14.27 17.09
CA GLY A 300 -14.35 -15.03 15.86
C GLY A 300 -13.87 -14.21 14.65
N GLU A 301 -13.82 -12.88 14.73
CA GLU A 301 -13.44 -11.99 13.62
C GLU A 301 -12.04 -11.37 13.79
N LEU A 302 -11.20 -11.94 14.66
CA LEU A 302 -9.91 -11.36 15.05
C LEU A 302 -8.79 -11.89 14.16
N ALA A 303 -8.34 -11.09 13.19
CA ALA A 303 -7.01 -11.27 12.60
C ALA A 303 -6.00 -10.49 13.46
N VAL A 304 -4.96 -11.17 13.96
CA VAL A 304 -3.93 -10.58 14.82
C VAL A 304 -2.58 -10.75 14.18
N PHE A 305 -1.90 -9.64 13.92
CA PHE A 305 -0.54 -9.60 13.41
C PHE A 305 0.40 -9.24 14.55
N SER A 306 1.46 -10.03 14.73
CA SER A 306 2.42 -9.84 15.81
C SER A 306 3.84 -9.66 15.25
N THR A 307 4.61 -8.80 15.89
CA THR A 307 6.06 -8.65 15.65
C THR A 307 6.83 -8.58 16.96
N GLY A 308 8.11 -8.95 16.94
CA GLY A 308 8.98 -9.09 18.10
C GLY A 308 9.03 -10.53 18.63
N ALA A 309 10.19 -10.91 19.19
CA ALA A 309 10.38 -12.24 19.74
C ALA A 309 9.56 -12.44 21.04
N VAL A 310 8.99 -13.64 21.20
CA VAL A 310 8.21 -14.02 22.39
C VAL A 310 9.06 -13.83 23.64
N GLY A 311 8.57 -13.03 24.60
CA GLY A 311 9.25 -12.76 25.88
C GLY A 311 10.07 -11.47 25.97
N TYR A 312 10.21 -10.70 24.88
CA TYR A 312 10.86 -9.39 24.92
C TYR A 312 9.84 -8.25 25.07
N LYS A 313 10.22 -7.20 25.83
CA LYS A 313 9.40 -5.99 26.10
C LYS A 313 9.04 -5.16 24.84
N ASN A 314 9.44 -5.59 23.66
CA ASN A 314 9.33 -4.86 22.40
C ASN A 314 8.46 -5.63 21.38
N ARG A 315 7.33 -6.18 21.85
CA ARG A 315 6.35 -6.89 21.01
C ARG A 315 5.25 -5.91 20.57
N GLY A 316 4.91 -5.92 19.28
CA GLY A 316 3.78 -5.18 18.73
C GLY A 316 2.69 -6.13 18.26
N GLU A 317 1.44 -5.85 18.63
CA GLU A 317 0.27 -6.60 18.16
C GLU A 317 -0.72 -5.66 17.48
N PHE A 318 -1.03 -5.92 16.21
CA PHE A 318 -2.03 -5.21 15.45
C PHE A 318 -3.27 -6.10 15.22
N LEU A 319 -4.43 -5.61 15.65
CA LEU A 319 -5.72 -6.23 15.50
C LEU A 319 -6.39 -5.66 14.25
N ASP A 320 -6.54 -6.51 13.25
CA ASP A 320 -7.16 -6.19 12.00
C ASP A 320 -8.61 -6.69 12.00
N THR A 321 -9.51 -5.85 12.53
CA THR A 321 -10.94 -6.11 12.50
C THR A 321 -11.70 -4.93 11.92
N SER A 322 -12.90 -5.20 11.39
CA SER A 322 -13.81 -4.16 10.87
C SER A 322 -14.23 -3.11 11.92
N LYS A 323 -14.01 -3.38 13.20
CA LYS A 323 -14.39 -2.54 14.34
C LYS A 323 -13.21 -2.05 15.17
N ALA A 324 -11.98 -2.42 14.82
CA ALA A 324 -10.80 -1.95 15.51
C ALA A 324 -10.51 -0.49 15.11
N ILE A 325 -10.39 0.37 16.11
CA ILE A 325 -10.05 1.78 15.98
C ILE A 325 -8.72 1.99 16.68
N TYR A 326 -7.78 2.57 15.94
CA TYR A 326 -6.48 2.98 16.42
C TYR A 326 -6.41 4.51 16.49
N ARG A 327 -5.47 5.03 17.27
CA ARG A 327 -5.08 6.44 17.21
C ARG A 327 -3.58 6.58 17.02
N ILE A 328 -3.19 7.69 16.40
CA ILE A 328 -1.79 8.16 16.41
C ILE A 328 -1.46 8.64 17.83
N THR A 329 -0.35 8.14 18.39
CA THR A 329 0.15 8.52 19.72
C THR A 329 0.96 9.81 19.66
N ASP A 330 1.38 10.32 20.81
CA ASP A 330 2.25 11.49 20.87
C ASP A 330 3.62 11.19 20.22
N GLU A 331 4.18 9.99 20.46
CA GLU A 331 5.40 9.50 19.79
C GLU A 331 5.21 9.42 18.27
N GLY A 332 4.03 8.98 17.82
CA GLY A 332 3.64 8.99 16.42
C GLY A 332 3.66 10.40 15.83
N ARG A 333 3.07 11.39 16.51
CA ARG A 333 3.09 12.79 16.03
C ARG A 333 4.50 13.34 15.89
N ILE A 334 5.38 13.02 16.85
CA ILE A 334 6.80 13.41 16.81
C ILE A 334 7.49 12.77 15.60
N ALA A 335 7.28 11.47 15.37
CA ALA A 335 7.85 10.76 14.22
C ALA A 335 7.35 11.32 12.87
N ALA A 336 6.08 11.71 12.83
CA ALA A 336 5.42 12.37 11.69
C ALA A 336 5.80 13.85 11.53
N GLN A 337 6.48 14.45 12.52
CA GLN A 337 6.95 15.84 12.53
C GLN A 337 5.83 16.89 12.49
N TRP A 338 4.63 16.56 12.99
CA TRP A 338 3.50 17.50 13.00
C TRP A 338 3.76 18.75 13.84
N ASP A 339 4.52 18.62 14.93
CA ASP A 339 4.81 19.72 15.86
C ASP A 339 5.96 20.63 15.40
N LEU A 340 6.80 20.16 14.46
CA LEU A 340 7.89 20.96 13.87
C LEU A 340 7.39 21.89 12.75
N LEU A 341 6.35 21.46 12.03
CA LEU A 341 5.77 22.20 10.91
C LEU A 341 4.71 23.24 11.34
N SER A 342 4.24 23.18 12.59
CA SER A 342 3.18 24.05 13.13
C SER A 342 3.66 25.35 13.77
N GLY A 343 4.96 25.68 13.65
CA GLY A 343 5.46 27.04 13.92
C GLY A 343 5.64 27.43 15.38
N ASN A 344 5.78 26.47 16.30
CA ASN A 344 6.19 26.76 17.69
C ASN A 344 7.65 26.36 17.93
N SER A 345 8.55 27.06 17.23
CA SER A 345 10.00 26.96 17.42
C SER A 345 10.43 27.69 18.69
N MET A 346 10.12 27.14 19.86
CA MET A 346 10.88 27.46 21.08
C MET A 346 12.12 26.57 21.12
N ASN A 347 13.18 27.06 20.48
CA ASN A 347 14.56 27.07 20.99
C ASN A 347 15.12 25.75 21.57
N ILE A 348 15.43 24.74 20.74
CA ILE A 348 16.26 23.59 21.16
C ILE A 348 17.50 23.34 20.26
N TYR A 349 17.64 24.00 19.11
CA TYR A 349 18.81 23.78 18.22
C TYR A 349 19.82 24.94 18.19
N ALA A 350 20.00 25.64 19.32
CA ALA A 350 21.19 26.45 19.54
C ALA A 350 22.34 25.57 20.08
N ALA A 351 22.71 24.51 19.34
CA ALA A 351 24.00 23.81 19.44
C ALA A 351 24.01 22.62 18.47
N GLN A 352 24.40 22.86 17.22
CA GLN A 352 25.34 22.04 16.45
C GLN A 352 25.25 22.44 14.99
N ASP A 353 25.91 23.55 14.72
CA ASP A 353 26.30 23.97 13.39
C ASP A 353 27.59 23.22 13.03
N SER A 354 27.50 22.29 12.08
CA SER A 354 28.61 21.85 11.23
C SER A 354 28.10 20.96 10.10
N THR A 355 27.61 21.63 9.06
CA THR A 355 27.85 21.37 7.62
C THR A 355 28.30 19.96 7.18
N VAL A 356 27.48 19.28 6.34
CA VAL A 356 27.96 18.70 5.07
C VAL A 356 26.85 18.81 4.02
N SER A 357 27.06 19.72 3.08
CA SER A 357 26.31 19.81 1.82
C SER A 357 26.82 18.76 0.83
N LEU A 358 25.92 18.00 0.21
CA LEU A 358 26.19 17.40 -1.11
C LEU A 358 24.97 17.59 -2.00
N THR A 359 25.03 18.69 -2.73
CA THR A 359 24.16 19.03 -3.86
C THR A 359 24.51 18.17 -5.07
N ASN A 360 23.44 17.72 -5.73
CA ASN A 360 23.29 17.37 -7.14
C ASN A 360 24.43 17.79 -8.08
N SER A 361 24.96 16.80 -8.82
CA SER A 361 25.52 17.01 -10.15
C SER A 361 25.16 15.80 -10.99
N PHE A 362 24.39 15.99 -12.06
CA PHE A 362 24.47 15.31 -13.36
C PHE A 362 23.17 15.62 -14.12
N VAL A 363 23.24 16.53 -15.09
CA VAL A 363 22.63 16.42 -16.44
C VAL A 363 22.94 17.68 -17.26
N HIS A 364 23.52 17.38 -18.42
CA HIS A 364 23.54 18.10 -19.71
C HIS A 364 24.42 19.33 -19.90
N ASN A 365 25.45 19.10 -20.70
CA ASN A 365 26.04 20.08 -21.59
C ASN A 365 25.84 19.57 -23.04
N HIS A 366 25.06 20.29 -23.83
CA HIS A 366 25.04 20.23 -25.30
C HIS A 366 24.85 21.67 -25.79
N GLY A 367 25.81 22.15 -26.57
CA GLY A 367 25.77 23.47 -27.18
C GLY A 367 27.14 23.88 -27.72
N GLU A 368 27.57 23.20 -28.79
CA GLU A 368 28.16 23.72 -30.05
C GLU A 368 28.78 22.59 -30.87
#